data_AF-A0A1B6J4I3-F1
#
_entry.id   AF-A0A1B6J4I3-F1
#
_cell.length_a   1.000
_cell.length_b   1.000
_cell.length_c   1.000
_cell.angle_alpha   90.00
_cell.angle_beta   90.00
_cell.angle_gamma   90.00
#
_symmetry.space_group_name_H-M   'P 1'
#
loop_
_entity.id
_entity.type
_entity.pdbx_description
1 polymer ?
#
loop_
_entity_poly.entity_id
_entity_poly.type
_entity_poly.pdbx_seq_one_letter_code
_entity_poly.pdbx_strand_id
1 'polypeptide(L)'
;GLHQLWNIFQTKALEKLDSVSRKPHKIVVWTSSLTEKGRVDKYLDKDRYIIQIWTTGKDEIIAELVNKGFQVIFSNYDALYFDCGFGAWVGEGNNWCSPYIGWQKVYENKPLSMLQALGVDTTKEEVKKLVLGQEATLWTEQADDQVVDQRLWPRAAAMAERLWSDPADSWKAAEHRFLHHRERLVARGIPSDSIEPQWCLQNQGYCYL
;
A
#
# COMPACT_ATOMS: atom_id res chain seq x y z
N GLY A 1 -23.28 -21.28 6.28
CA GLY A 1 -21.94 -21.47 5.68
C GLY A 1 -20.89 -20.70 6.45
N LEU A 2 -19.61 -20.92 6.16
CA LEU A 2 -18.49 -20.29 6.90
C LEU A 2 -18.51 -18.76 6.85
N HIS A 3 -18.92 -18.15 5.74
CA HIS A 3 -19.08 -16.68 5.65
C HIS A 3 -20.14 -16.11 6.61
N GLN A 4 -21.19 -16.87 6.91
CA GLN A 4 -22.20 -16.44 7.88
C GLN A 4 -21.63 -16.45 9.31
N LEU A 5 -20.82 -17.47 9.64
CA LEU A 5 -20.11 -17.54 10.91
C LEU A 5 -19.11 -16.38 11.06
N TRP A 6 -18.37 -16.07 9.99
CA TRP A 6 -17.49 -14.90 9.98
C TRP A 6 -18.26 -13.60 10.14
N ASN A 7 -19.38 -13.42 9.42
CA ASN A 7 -20.24 -12.25 9.59
C ASN A 7 -20.72 -12.09 11.04
N ILE A 8 -21.18 -13.17 11.68
CA ILE A 8 -21.59 -13.14 13.10
C ILE A 8 -20.42 -12.71 14.00
N PHE A 9 -19.23 -13.25 13.78
CA PHE A 9 -18.03 -12.84 14.52
C PHE A 9 -17.74 -11.35 14.33
N GLN A 10 -17.71 -10.89 13.07
CA GLN A 10 -17.38 -9.52 12.70
C GLN A 10 -18.39 -8.52 13.30
N THR A 11 -19.68 -8.82 13.25
CA THR A 11 -20.72 -8.00 13.87
C THR A 11 -20.56 -7.92 15.39
N LYS A 12 -20.34 -9.05 16.07
CA LYS A 12 -20.14 -9.04 17.53
C LYS A 12 -18.86 -8.30 17.95
N ALA A 13 -17.79 -8.41 17.16
CA ALA A 13 -16.56 -7.67 17.39
C ALA A 13 -16.77 -6.15 17.23
N LEU A 14 -17.49 -5.73 16.18
CA LEU A 14 -17.88 -4.34 15.94
C LEU A 14 -18.73 -3.80 17.10
N GLU A 15 -19.75 -4.52 17.53
CA GLU A 15 -20.59 -4.16 18.68
C GLU A 15 -19.74 -3.99 19.95
N LYS A 16 -18.77 -4.88 20.17
CA LYS A 16 -17.89 -4.78 21.33
C LYS A 16 -17.00 -3.54 21.25
N LEU A 17 -16.43 -3.24 20.09
CA LEU A 17 -15.65 -2.02 19.88
C LEU A 17 -16.50 -0.77 20.12
N ASP A 18 -17.72 -0.73 19.58
CA ASP A 18 -18.65 0.38 19.77
C ASP A 18 -19.02 0.57 21.24
N SER A 19 -19.17 -0.52 22.00
CA SER A 19 -19.49 -0.47 23.44
C SER A 19 -18.41 0.16 24.32
N VAL A 20 -17.15 0.13 23.88
CA VAL A 20 -16.00 0.70 24.61
C VAL A 20 -15.49 2.02 24.01
N SER A 21 -15.99 2.38 22.82
CA SER A 21 -15.63 3.61 22.14
C SER A 21 -16.53 4.77 22.55
N ARG A 22 -16.00 5.99 22.59
CA ARG A 22 -16.79 7.19 22.91
C ARG A 22 -17.86 7.50 21.86
N LYS A 23 -17.62 7.08 20.61
CA LYS A 23 -18.53 7.20 19.48
C LYS A 23 -18.24 6.07 18.48
N PRO A 24 -19.18 5.74 17.59
CA PRO A 24 -18.90 4.81 16.50
C PRO A 24 -17.77 5.34 15.60
N HIS A 25 -16.86 4.44 15.23
CA HIS A 25 -15.78 4.70 14.29
C HIS A 25 -15.92 3.83 13.04
N LYS A 26 -15.34 4.28 11.94
CA LYS A 26 -15.09 3.41 10.79
C LYS A 26 -13.97 2.43 11.15
N ILE A 27 -14.10 1.18 10.71
CA ILE A 27 -13.10 0.13 10.91
C ILE A 27 -12.45 -0.21 9.56
N VAL A 28 -11.14 -0.45 9.58
CA VAL A 28 -10.40 -0.96 8.44
C VAL A 28 -10.38 -2.48 8.47
N VAL A 29 -10.70 -3.12 7.35
CA VAL A 29 -10.55 -4.57 7.16
C VAL A 29 -9.81 -4.84 5.86
N TRP A 30 -9.03 -5.92 5.82
CA TRP A 30 -8.32 -6.34 4.62
C TRP A 30 -9.25 -6.91 3.56
N THR A 31 -8.88 -6.76 2.29
CA THR A 31 -9.45 -7.58 1.22
C THR A 31 -9.29 -9.06 1.56
N SER A 32 -10.39 -9.81 1.49
CA SER A 32 -10.45 -11.21 1.89
C SER A 32 -11.68 -11.88 1.27
N SER A 33 -11.93 -13.15 1.63
CA SER A 33 -13.12 -13.86 1.12
C SER A 33 -14.45 -13.24 1.54
N LEU A 34 -14.48 -12.44 2.61
CA LEU A 34 -15.66 -11.69 3.04
C LEU A 34 -15.93 -10.47 2.13
N THR A 35 -14.88 -9.92 1.51
CA THR A 35 -14.94 -8.74 0.65
C THR A 35 -14.79 -9.10 -0.83
N GLU A 36 -14.82 -10.37 -1.19
CA GLU A 36 -14.73 -10.85 -2.57
C GLU A 36 -15.91 -10.39 -3.43
N LYS A 37 -15.75 -10.52 -4.76
CA LYS A 37 -16.72 -10.16 -5.78
C LYS A 37 -18.13 -10.66 -5.45
N GLY A 38 -19.09 -9.75 -5.35
CA GLY A 38 -20.49 -10.03 -5.05
C GLY A 38 -20.81 -10.37 -3.58
N ARG A 39 -19.89 -10.12 -2.65
CA ARG A 39 -20.10 -10.42 -1.21
C ARG A 39 -19.97 -9.24 -0.27
N VAL A 40 -19.15 -8.24 -0.59
CA VAL A 40 -18.80 -7.16 0.36
C VAL A 40 -20.04 -6.47 0.97
N ASP A 41 -21.05 -6.16 0.16
CA ASP A 41 -22.29 -5.47 0.57
C ASP A 41 -23.33 -6.38 1.21
N LYS A 42 -23.11 -7.71 1.20
CA LYS A 42 -23.95 -8.66 1.94
C LYS A 42 -23.60 -8.70 3.43
N TYR A 43 -22.35 -8.36 3.77
CA TYR A 43 -21.80 -8.54 5.10
C TYR A 43 -21.32 -7.23 5.73
N LEU A 44 -20.86 -6.27 4.92
CA LEU A 44 -20.25 -5.03 5.40
C LEU A 44 -21.03 -3.81 4.94
N ASP A 45 -21.17 -2.84 5.84
CA ASP A 45 -21.71 -1.52 5.56
C ASP A 45 -20.59 -0.55 5.19
N LYS A 46 -20.65 0.05 3.99
CA LYS A 46 -19.67 1.03 3.49
C LYS A 46 -19.51 2.27 4.39
N ASP A 47 -20.51 2.59 5.20
CA ASP A 47 -20.46 3.72 6.12
C ASP A 47 -19.74 3.35 7.43
N ARG A 48 -19.60 2.04 7.73
CA ARG A 48 -18.87 1.49 8.87
C ARG A 48 -17.49 0.92 8.52
N TYR A 49 -17.26 0.52 7.28
CA TYR A 49 -16.05 -0.20 6.87
C TYR A 49 -15.25 0.53 5.78
N ILE A 50 -13.94 0.57 5.99
CA ILE A 50 -12.91 0.94 5.02
C ILE A 50 -12.21 -0.36 4.62
N ILE A 51 -11.90 -0.53 3.34
CA ILE A 51 -11.26 -1.75 2.82
C ILE A 51 -9.80 -1.46 2.48
N GLN A 52 -8.87 -2.13 3.17
CA GLN A 52 -7.45 -2.07 2.84
C GLN A 52 -7.12 -3.18 1.85
N ILE A 53 -6.64 -2.79 0.68
CA ILE A 53 -6.50 -3.64 -0.50
C ILE A 53 -5.06 -4.12 -0.56
N TRP A 54 -4.85 -5.42 -0.43
CA TRP A 54 -3.53 -6.02 -0.62
C TRP A 54 -3.38 -6.80 -1.92
N THR A 55 -4.46 -7.05 -2.67
CA THR A 55 -4.39 -7.70 -3.99
C THR A 55 -3.55 -6.88 -4.98
N THR A 56 -3.22 -7.44 -6.15
CA THR A 56 -2.46 -6.69 -7.16
C THR A 56 -3.21 -5.44 -7.60
N GLY A 57 -2.49 -4.40 -8.05
CA GLY A 57 -3.10 -3.17 -8.58
C GLY A 57 -4.01 -3.35 -9.81
N LYS A 58 -4.08 -4.57 -10.37
CA LYS A 58 -4.92 -4.94 -11.53
C LYS A 58 -6.13 -5.80 -11.17
N ASP A 59 -6.35 -6.08 -9.88
CA ASP A 59 -7.46 -6.93 -9.45
C ASP A 59 -8.81 -6.20 -9.64
N GLU A 60 -9.76 -6.84 -10.32
CA GLU A 60 -11.10 -6.29 -10.56
C GLU A 60 -11.86 -6.00 -9.26
N ILE A 61 -11.49 -6.64 -8.14
CA ILE A 61 -12.15 -6.38 -6.85
C ILE A 61 -12.04 -4.91 -6.45
N ILE A 62 -10.95 -4.24 -6.82
CA ILE A 62 -10.72 -2.83 -6.52
C ILE A 62 -11.84 -1.98 -7.14
N ALA A 63 -12.18 -2.25 -8.40
CA ALA A 63 -13.25 -1.55 -9.10
C ALA A 63 -14.62 -1.84 -8.49
N GLU A 64 -14.90 -3.09 -8.11
CA GLU A 64 -16.15 -3.42 -7.44
C GLU A 64 -16.30 -2.66 -6.11
N LEU A 65 -15.27 -2.67 -5.26
CA LEU A 65 -15.30 -2.00 -3.95
C LEU A 65 -15.62 -0.50 -4.10
N VAL A 66 -14.91 0.17 -5.01
CA VAL A 66 -15.11 1.60 -5.28
C VAL A 66 -16.49 1.86 -5.91
N ASN A 67 -16.93 1.06 -6.88
CA ASN A 67 -18.26 1.20 -7.50
C ASN A 67 -19.40 0.95 -6.50
N LYS A 68 -19.18 0.14 -5.46
CA LYS A 68 -20.12 -0.06 -4.34
C LYS A 68 -20.03 1.02 -3.27
N GLY A 69 -19.15 2.02 -3.44
CA GLY A 69 -19.04 3.16 -2.55
C GLY A 69 -18.22 2.92 -1.28
N PHE A 70 -17.42 1.85 -1.24
CA PHE A 70 -16.50 1.63 -0.12
C PHE A 70 -15.31 2.57 -0.22
N GLN A 71 -14.90 3.11 0.93
CA GLN A 71 -13.62 3.78 1.03
C GLN A 71 -12.49 2.75 1.06
N VAL A 72 -11.38 3.06 0.39
CA VAL A 72 -10.28 2.12 0.17
C VAL A 72 -8.93 2.72 0.54
N ILE A 73 -8.06 1.87 1.09
CA ILE A 73 -6.63 2.14 1.32
C ILE A 73 -5.86 1.17 0.45
N PHE A 74 -4.93 1.66 -0.36
CA PHE A 74 -4.12 0.81 -1.24
C PHE A 74 -2.86 0.32 -0.52
N SER A 75 -2.70 -0.99 -0.45
CA SER A 75 -1.52 -1.70 0.06
C SER A 75 -1.18 -2.86 -0.89
N ASN A 76 -1.40 -2.67 -2.20
CA ASN A 76 -1.28 -3.72 -3.20
C ASN A 76 0.11 -4.37 -3.17
N TYR A 77 0.17 -5.70 -3.00
CA TYR A 77 1.42 -6.40 -2.70
C TYR A 77 2.45 -6.29 -3.83
N ASP A 78 2.01 -6.02 -5.06
CA ASP A 78 2.91 -5.84 -6.19
C ASP A 78 3.66 -4.50 -6.15
N ALA A 79 3.32 -3.55 -5.28
CA ALA A 79 4.05 -2.28 -5.14
C ALA A 79 4.32 -1.81 -3.70
N LEU A 80 3.62 -2.32 -2.69
CA LEU A 80 3.65 -1.75 -1.33
C LEU A 80 4.04 -2.73 -0.22
N TYR A 81 4.34 -3.99 -0.55
CA TYR A 81 4.85 -4.97 0.41
C TYR A 81 6.38 -4.88 0.53
N PHE A 82 6.86 -4.31 1.63
CA PHE A 82 8.27 -3.98 1.83
C PHE A 82 9.10 -5.16 2.36
N ASP A 83 8.44 -6.26 2.73
CA ASP A 83 9.02 -7.54 3.11
C ASP A 83 9.36 -8.44 1.91
N CYS A 84 8.95 -8.11 0.69
CA CYS A 84 9.22 -8.94 -0.50
C CYS A 84 10.69 -8.91 -0.93
N GLY A 85 11.18 -10.02 -1.50
CA GLY A 85 12.47 -10.09 -2.19
C GLY A 85 13.59 -10.80 -1.44
N PHE A 86 13.34 -11.30 -0.23
CA PHE A 86 14.32 -12.03 0.58
C PHE A 86 14.24 -13.54 0.36
N GLY A 87 15.14 -14.29 0.98
CA GLY A 87 15.10 -15.74 0.98
C GLY A 87 13.84 -16.27 1.67
N ALA A 88 13.38 -17.46 1.30
CA ALA A 88 12.26 -18.11 1.98
C ALA A 88 12.61 -18.35 3.47
N TRP A 89 11.67 -18.08 4.37
CA TRP A 89 11.80 -18.41 5.80
C TRP A 89 11.27 -19.81 6.13
N VAL A 90 10.55 -20.45 5.19
CA VAL A 90 10.22 -21.88 5.18
C VAL A 90 10.65 -22.48 3.85
N GLY A 91 11.47 -23.54 3.87
CA GLY A 91 11.93 -24.21 2.66
C GLY A 91 13.09 -23.49 1.98
N GLU A 92 13.09 -23.49 0.65
CA GLU A 92 14.18 -22.97 -0.19
C GLU A 92 13.66 -21.91 -1.18
N GLY A 93 14.58 -21.13 -1.77
CA GLY A 93 14.25 -20.08 -2.74
C GLY A 93 14.00 -18.73 -2.08
N ASN A 94 13.01 -18.00 -2.60
CA ASN A 94 12.65 -16.65 -2.15
C ASN A 94 11.29 -16.62 -1.45
N ASN A 95 11.03 -15.58 -0.65
CA ASN A 95 9.74 -15.39 -0.04
C ASN A 95 8.63 -15.12 -1.08
N TRP A 96 7.38 -15.34 -0.68
CA TRP A 96 6.25 -15.57 -1.58
C TRP A 96 5.94 -14.42 -2.55
N CYS A 97 6.21 -13.17 -2.18
CA CYS A 97 5.90 -11.98 -2.97
C CYS A 97 7.11 -11.39 -3.70
N SER A 98 8.22 -12.12 -3.76
CA SER A 98 9.41 -11.72 -4.52
C SER A 98 9.09 -11.43 -5.98
N PRO A 99 9.81 -10.48 -6.65
CA PRO A 99 11.08 -9.88 -6.25
C PRO A 99 10.98 -8.70 -5.26
N TYR A 100 12.14 -8.18 -4.83
CA TYR A 100 12.22 -6.95 -4.05
C TYR A 100 11.59 -5.78 -4.81
N ILE A 101 10.78 -4.98 -4.10
CA ILE A 101 10.10 -3.83 -4.67
C ILE A 101 11.00 -2.60 -4.55
N GLY A 102 11.56 -2.16 -5.68
CA GLY A 102 12.34 -0.92 -5.77
C GLY A 102 11.48 0.35 -5.61
N TRP A 103 12.10 1.44 -5.16
CA TRP A 103 11.42 2.72 -4.92
C TRP A 103 10.73 3.29 -6.17
N GLN A 104 11.26 2.98 -7.36
CA GLN A 104 10.66 3.36 -8.65
C GLN A 104 9.26 2.76 -8.80
N LYS A 105 9.09 1.47 -8.45
CA LYS A 105 7.79 0.79 -8.53
C LYS A 105 6.80 1.34 -7.51
N VAL A 106 7.27 1.67 -6.31
CA VAL A 106 6.48 2.37 -5.27
C VAL A 106 6.02 3.74 -5.79
N TYR A 107 6.92 4.52 -6.38
CA TYR A 107 6.63 5.86 -6.87
C TYR A 107 5.62 5.90 -8.03
N GLU A 108 5.66 4.88 -8.90
CA GLU A 108 4.73 4.69 -10.02
C GLU A 108 3.38 4.08 -9.61
N ASN A 109 3.20 3.70 -8.35
CA ASN A 109 1.94 3.16 -7.86
C ASN A 109 0.90 4.30 -7.73
N LYS A 110 0.14 4.56 -8.80
CA LYS A 110 -0.84 5.68 -8.87
C LYS A 110 -2.28 5.17 -8.69
N PRO A 111 -2.94 5.38 -7.53
CA PRO A 111 -4.28 4.83 -7.26
C PRO A 111 -5.33 5.21 -8.29
N LEU A 112 -5.38 6.49 -8.69
CA LEU A 112 -6.37 6.96 -9.67
C LEU A 112 -6.12 6.41 -11.07
N SER A 113 -4.86 6.25 -11.49
CA SER A 113 -4.54 5.60 -12.77
C SER A 113 -4.90 4.12 -12.76
N MET A 114 -4.70 3.42 -11.63
CA MET A 114 -5.14 2.02 -11.47
C MET A 114 -6.66 1.89 -11.60
N LEU A 115 -7.42 2.74 -10.90
CA LEU A 115 -8.89 2.75 -10.99
C LEU A 115 -9.38 3.03 -12.40
N GLN A 116 -8.77 4.01 -13.08
CA GLN A 116 -9.11 4.32 -14.48
C GLN A 116 -8.85 3.13 -15.40
N ALA A 117 -7.72 2.43 -15.23
CA ALA A 117 -7.39 1.24 -16.00
C ALA A 117 -8.37 0.07 -15.76
N LEU A 118 -8.99 0.03 -14.57
CA LEU A 118 -10.04 -0.94 -14.21
C LEU A 118 -11.46 -0.50 -14.61
N GLY A 119 -11.60 0.59 -15.37
CA GLY A 119 -12.89 1.07 -15.87
C GLY A 119 -13.73 1.85 -14.86
N VAL A 120 -13.13 2.30 -13.75
CA VAL A 120 -13.78 3.21 -12.80
C VAL A 120 -13.65 4.65 -13.32
N ASP A 121 -14.76 5.38 -13.32
CA ASP A 121 -14.80 6.78 -13.74
C ASP A 121 -14.14 7.70 -12.69
N THR A 122 -12.84 7.94 -12.84
CA THR A 122 -12.05 8.79 -11.93
C THR A 122 -12.20 10.28 -12.20
N THR A 123 -13.03 10.69 -13.17
CA THR A 123 -13.39 12.11 -13.37
C THR A 123 -14.35 12.62 -12.30
N LYS A 124 -15.06 11.71 -11.64
CA LYS A 124 -16.00 11.96 -10.56
C LYS A 124 -15.32 12.23 -9.22
N GLU A 125 -15.61 13.37 -8.62
CA GLU A 125 -15.07 13.75 -7.32
C GLU A 125 -15.53 12.83 -6.18
N GLU A 126 -16.72 12.24 -6.29
CA GLU A 126 -17.21 11.22 -5.36
C GLU A 126 -16.33 9.96 -5.37
N VAL A 127 -15.82 9.55 -6.54
CA VAL A 127 -14.92 8.39 -6.67
C VAL A 127 -13.57 8.70 -6.05
N LYS A 128 -13.01 9.90 -6.29
CA LYS A 128 -11.73 10.31 -5.70
C LYS A 128 -11.78 10.31 -4.18
N LYS A 129 -12.90 10.75 -3.59
CA LYS A 129 -13.11 10.75 -2.12
C LYS A 129 -13.18 9.36 -1.49
N LEU A 130 -13.39 8.31 -2.29
CA LEU A 130 -13.35 6.93 -1.81
C LEU A 130 -11.91 6.44 -1.64
N VAL A 131 -10.94 7.01 -2.35
CA VAL A 131 -9.52 6.67 -2.20
C VAL A 131 -8.94 7.46 -1.03
N LEU A 132 -8.70 6.80 0.10
CA LEU A 132 -8.14 7.45 1.29
C LEU A 132 -6.63 7.64 1.22
N GLY A 133 -5.94 6.84 0.43
CA GLY A 133 -4.49 6.89 0.26
C GLY A 133 -3.88 5.51 0.08
N GLN A 134 -2.61 5.39 0.47
CA GLN A 134 -1.83 4.16 0.44
C GLN A 134 -1.19 3.90 1.80
N GLU A 135 -0.87 2.65 2.06
CA GLU A 135 -0.07 2.23 3.20
C GLU A 135 0.95 1.18 2.74
N ALA A 136 2.24 1.49 2.91
CA ALA A 136 3.32 0.54 2.74
C ALA A 136 3.33 -0.43 3.93
N THR A 137 3.31 -1.72 3.64
CA THR A 137 3.23 -2.77 4.65
C THR A 137 4.57 -3.43 4.83
N LEU A 138 5.07 -3.47 6.06
CA LEU A 138 6.22 -4.27 6.43
C LEU A 138 5.72 -5.44 7.29
N TRP A 139 5.48 -6.58 6.65
CA TRP A 139 5.29 -7.82 7.39
C TRP A 139 6.62 -8.27 8.03
N THR A 140 6.54 -8.92 9.18
CA THR A 140 7.68 -9.04 10.12
C THR A 140 8.18 -10.47 10.31
N GLU A 141 7.79 -11.40 9.43
CA GLU A 141 8.37 -12.76 9.41
C GLU A 141 9.90 -12.74 9.28
N GLN A 142 10.44 -11.71 8.61
CA GLN A 142 11.87 -11.50 8.40
C GLN A 142 12.29 -10.04 8.65
N ALA A 143 11.64 -9.37 9.62
CA ALA A 143 11.99 -8.02 10.04
C ALA A 143 11.81 -7.80 11.54
N ASP A 144 12.80 -7.15 12.15
CA ASP A 144 12.85 -6.76 13.56
C ASP A 144 13.43 -5.34 13.69
N ASP A 145 13.82 -4.96 14.92
CA ASP A 145 14.40 -3.66 15.23
C ASP A 145 15.73 -3.38 14.52
N GLN A 146 16.47 -4.40 14.10
CA GLN A 146 17.76 -4.24 13.41
C GLN A 146 17.60 -3.84 11.95
N VAL A 147 16.47 -4.20 11.32
CA VAL A 147 16.27 -4.01 9.87
C VAL A 147 15.07 -3.14 9.51
N VAL A 148 14.19 -2.80 10.45
CA VAL A 148 12.97 -2.02 10.20
C VAL A 148 13.23 -0.73 9.42
N ASP A 149 14.27 0.02 9.77
CA ASP A 149 14.59 1.29 9.13
C ASP A 149 15.07 1.11 7.69
N GLN A 150 15.91 0.11 7.43
CA GLN A 150 16.40 -0.21 6.08
C GLN A 150 15.29 -0.78 5.19
N ARG A 151 14.31 -1.48 5.80
CA ARG A 151 13.14 -1.99 5.08
C ARG A 151 12.20 -0.86 4.68
N LEU A 152 11.98 0.13 5.56
CA LEU A 152 11.09 1.24 5.30
C LEU A 152 11.73 2.33 4.43
N TRP A 153 12.95 2.73 4.76
CA TRP A 153 13.60 3.91 4.19
C TRP A 153 14.68 3.52 3.16
N PRO A 154 14.75 4.22 2.02
CA PRO A 154 13.99 5.43 1.67
C PRO A 154 12.72 5.14 0.86
N ARG A 155 12.33 3.87 0.64
CA ARG A 155 11.18 3.51 -0.21
C ARG A 155 9.87 4.16 0.25
N ALA A 156 9.64 4.26 1.55
CA ALA A 156 8.48 4.95 2.10
C ALA A 156 8.42 6.44 1.72
N ALA A 157 9.56 7.10 1.47
CA ALA A 157 9.57 8.49 0.98
C ALA A 157 9.06 8.61 -0.46
N ALA A 158 9.21 7.57 -1.29
CA ALA A 158 8.62 7.54 -2.62
C ALA A 158 7.09 7.51 -2.56
N MET A 159 6.54 6.66 -1.69
CA MET A 159 5.10 6.64 -1.39
C MET A 159 4.63 7.97 -0.80
N ALA A 160 5.41 8.57 0.10
CA ALA A 160 5.06 9.83 0.75
C ALA A 160 4.86 10.95 -0.28
N GLU A 161 5.75 11.09 -1.28
CA GLU A 161 5.52 12.11 -2.32
C GLU A 161 4.35 11.75 -3.23
N ARG A 162 4.19 10.48 -3.61
CA ARG A 162 3.03 10.02 -4.39
C ARG A 162 1.71 10.43 -3.73
N LEU A 163 1.59 10.24 -2.42
CA LEU A 163 0.39 10.61 -1.66
C LEU A 163 0.26 12.12 -1.41
N TRP A 164 1.37 12.85 -1.34
CA TRP A 164 1.38 14.26 -0.98
C TRP A 164 1.08 15.18 -2.16
N SER A 165 1.73 14.97 -3.30
CA SER A 165 1.65 15.87 -4.46
C SER A 165 1.10 15.22 -5.73
N ASP A 166 0.90 13.90 -5.72
CA ASP A 166 0.45 13.07 -6.85
C ASP A 166 1.04 13.51 -8.22
N PRO A 167 2.38 13.51 -8.38
CA PRO A 167 3.02 14.09 -9.56
C PRO A 167 2.66 13.33 -10.84
N ALA A 168 2.38 14.08 -11.91
CA ALA A 168 2.11 13.54 -13.23
C ALA A 168 3.34 12.82 -13.82
N ASP A 169 4.54 13.36 -13.55
CA ASP A 169 5.81 12.82 -14.00
C ASP A 169 6.11 11.42 -13.43
N SER A 170 7.08 10.76 -14.07
CA SER A 170 7.61 9.45 -13.66
C SER A 170 8.65 9.58 -12.55
N TRP A 171 9.06 8.44 -12.00
CA TRP A 171 10.16 8.35 -11.02
C TRP A 171 11.48 8.94 -11.55
N LYS A 172 11.69 9.00 -12.87
CA LYS A 172 12.92 9.57 -13.44
C LYS A 172 13.08 11.06 -13.09
N ALA A 173 11.98 11.82 -13.08
CA ALA A 173 12.00 13.22 -12.67
C ALA A 173 12.25 13.38 -11.16
N ALA A 174 11.97 12.33 -10.38
CA ALA A 174 12.14 12.27 -8.94
C ALA A 174 13.53 11.84 -8.47
N GLU A 175 14.30 11.19 -9.34
CA GLU A 175 15.53 10.46 -8.98
C GLU A 175 16.50 11.33 -8.17
N HIS A 176 16.90 12.48 -8.70
CA HIS A 176 17.91 13.31 -8.03
C HIS A 176 17.45 13.77 -6.64
N ARG A 177 16.22 14.26 -6.50
CA ARG A 177 15.69 14.71 -5.20
C ARG A 177 15.47 13.53 -4.24
N PHE A 178 15.17 12.34 -4.75
CA PHE A 178 15.04 11.12 -3.95
C PHE A 178 16.39 10.70 -3.36
N LEU A 179 17.47 10.71 -4.16
CA LEU A 179 18.83 10.43 -3.69
C LEU A 179 19.28 11.43 -2.62
N HIS A 180 19.04 12.74 -2.81
CA HIS A 180 19.30 13.75 -1.79
C HIS A 180 18.48 13.53 -0.51
N HIS A 181 17.21 13.13 -0.64
CA HIS A 181 16.36 12.85 0.51
C HIS A 181 16.87 11.65 1.31
N ARG A 182 17.37 10.61 0.63
CA ARG A 182 18.02 9.47 1.29
C ARG A 182 19.20 9.91 2.15
N GLU A 183 20.10 10.76 1.63
CA GLU A 183 21.23 11.30 2.41
C GLU A 183 20.76 12.15 3.60
N ARG A 184 19.66 12.90 3.43
CA ARG A 184 19.05 13.65 4.53
C ARG A 184 18.53 12.74 5.65
N LEU A 185 17.98 11.57 5.32
CA LEU A 185 17.54 10.58 6.32
C LEU A 185 18.74 10.03 7.10
N VAL A 186 19.81 9.65 6.40
CA VAL A 186 21.06 9.18 7.02
C VAL A 186 21.68 10.25 7.93
N ALA A 187 21.75 11.49 7.47
CA ALA A 187 22.25 12.62 8.26
C ALA A 187 21.40 12.91 9.52
N ARG A 188 20.17 12.39 9.58
CA ARG A 188 19.27 12.47 10.74
C ARG A 188 19.34 11.23 11.66
N GLY A 189 20.24 10.30 11.39
CA GLY A 189 20.41 9.08 12.16
C GLY A 189 19.44 7.96 11.79
N ILE A 190 18.72 8.06 10.67
CA ILE A 190 17.88 6.97 10.17
C ILE A 190 18.74 6.10 9.23
N PRO A 191 18.98 4.82 9.56
CA PRO A 191 19.79 3.92 8.74
C PRO A 191 18.99 3.48 7.51
N SER A 192 18.93 4.37 6.54
CA SER A 192 18.22 4.20 5.27
C SER A 192 19.03 3.34 4.29
N ASP A 193 18.35 2.46 3.54
CA ASP A 193 18.97 1.61 2.53
C ASP A 193 19.71 2.45 1.46
N SER A 194 20.75 1.87 0.87
CA SER A 194 21.48 2.49 -0.22
C SER A 194 20.74 2.28 -1.53
N ILE A 195 20.64 3.33 -2.35
CA ILE A 195 19.89 3.26 -3.61
C ILE A 195 20.82 3.08 -4.80
N GLU A 196 21.87 3.89 -4.86
CA GLU A 196 22.82 3.94 -5.97
C GLU A 196 24.22 4.25 -5.45
N PRO A 197 25.28 4.01 -6.25
CA PRO A 197 26.60 4.54 -5.95
C PRO A 197 26.55 6.06 -5.75
N GLN A 198 27.28 6.57 -4.75
CA GLN A 198 27.36 8.02 -4.47
C GLN A 198 27.84 8.83 -5.69
N TRP A 199 28.58 8.20 -6.60
CA TRP A 199 28.99 8.80 -7.86
C TRP A 199 27.79 9.28 -8.70
N CYS A 200 26.67 8.53 -8.73
CA CYS A 200 25.45 8.91 -9.46
C CYS A 200 24.81 10.18 -8.88
N LEU A 201 24.82 10.33 -7.54
CA LEU A 201 24.38 11.54 -6.87
C LEU A 201 25.25 12.76 -7.24
N GLN A 202 26.56 12.56 -7.38
CA GLN A 202 27.53 13.62 -7.70
C GLN A 202 27.58 13.97 -9.20
N ASN A 203 27.19 13.05 -10.08
CA ASN A 203 27.31 13.15 -11.54
C ASN A 203 25.96 12.89 -12.20
N GLN A 204 25.00 13.79 -11.97
CA GLN A 204 23.64 13.67 -12.48
C GLN A 204 23.63 13.47 -14.01
N GLY A 205 22.79 12.53 -14.48
CA GLY A 205 22.60 12.24 -15.90
C GLY A 205 23.58 11.20 -16.48
N TYR A 206 24.54 10.70 -15.70
CA TYR A 206 25.50 9.70 -16.15
C TYR A 206 25.18 8.25 -15.72
N CYS A 207 24.22 8.05 -14.81
CA CYS A 207 23.72 6.74 -14.42
C CYS A 207 22.33 6.53 -15.04
N TYR A 208 22.26 5.80 -16.15
CA TYR A 208 21.00 5.50 -16.84
C TYR A 208 21.06 4.11 -17.49
N LEU A 209 19.89 3.55 -17.78
CA LEU A 209 19.69 2.33 -18.57
C LEU A 209 19.19 2.68 -19.97
#